data_AF-A0A843JF84-F1
#
_entry.id   AF-A0A843JF84-F1
#
_cell.length_a   1.000
_cell.length_b   1.000
_cell.length_c   1.000
_cell.angle_alpha   90.00
_cell.angle_beta   90.00
_cell.angle_gamma   90.00
#
_symmetry.space_group_name_H-M   'P 1'
#
loop_
_entity.id
_entity.type
_entity.pdbx_description
1 polymer ?
#
loop_
_entity_poly.entity_id
_entity_poly.type
_entity_poly.pdbx_seq_one_letter_code
_entity_poly.pdbx_strand_id
1 'polypeptide(L)'
;MANKKVVMSAPEESWSILSLLGDTSRYAIKRINSRAGIGPAAVVSTDKLNMTAGRYVGKDDPVCICRCQSGLPSVGEYTQPFLNSTMLVAGWMRGSHIGAFYPCSPEDSDPTYYDGPPRVCCLGFQLNNGKLQGLEPYGAKNGEHIPVDFFGTSTFDEARRNAIRASKFMRSQGPFVPSILGAEEMEYTSRPDVLKELTSRFVSLDEKPKKAAAKKAPAKKTVSKKKKVEVE
;
A
#
# COMPACT_ATOMS: atom_id res chain seq x y z
N MET A 1 9.58 -18.42 -9.77
CA MET A 1 8.23 -18.91 -10.15
C MET A 1 7.32 -17.69 -10.29
N ALA A 2 7.14 -17.14 -11.49
CA ALA A 2 6.24 -16.00 -11.71
C ALA A 2 4.88 -16.50 -12.21
N ASN A 3 3.80 -15.81 -11.84
CA ASN A 3 2.43 -16.01 -12.36
C ASN A 3 1.84 -17.41 -12.17
N LYS A 4 1.94 -17.97 -10.96
CA LYS A 4 1.29 -19.24 -10.60
C LYS A 4 0.19 -19.00 -9.57
N LYS A 5 -0.79 -19.90 -9.53
CA LYS A 5 -1.80 -19.96 -8.46
C LYS A 5 -1.74 -21.31 -7.76
N VAL A 6 -2.10 -21.32 -6.49
CA VAL A 6 -2.40 -22.52 -5.70
C VAL A 6 -3.79 -22.36 -5.11
N VAL A 7 -4.54 -23.47 -5.02
CA VAL A 7 -5.85 -23.51 -4.35
C VAL A 7 -5.66 -24.30 -3.08
N MET A 8 -6.09 -23.73 -1.95
CA MET A 8 -5.89 -24.28 -0.61
C MET A 8 -7.20 -24.15 0.17
N SER A 9 -7.39 -25.01 1.18
CA SER A 9 -8.59 -25.09 2.00
C SER A 9 -8.26 -24.88 3.49
N ALA A 10 -9.05 -24.00 4.13
CA ALA A 10 -9.05 -23.87 5.57
C ALA A 10 -10.21 -24.70 6.17
N PRO A 11 -10.07 -25.25 7.40
CA PRO A 11 -8.96 -25.00 8.33
C PRO A 11 -7.71 -25.86 8.11
N GLU A 12 -7.75 -26.90 7.29
CA GLU A 12 -6.73 -27.95 7.24
C GLU A 12 -5.35 -27.44 6.80
N GLU A 13 -5.32 -26.47 5.88
CA GLU A 13 -4.09 -25.89 5.33
C GLU A 13 -3.80 -24.50 5.92
N SER A 14 -4.42 -24.09 7.03
CA SER A 14 -4.32 -22.72 7.56
C SER A 14 -2.87 -22.28 7.80
N TRP A 15 -2.04 -23.17 8.36
CA TRP A 15 -0.62 -22.86 8.60
C TRP A 15 0.16 -22.66 7.30
N SER A 16 -0.12 -23.47 6.28
CA SER A 16 0.52 -23.35 4.96
C SER A 16 0.05 -22.08 4.25
N ILE A 17 -1.24 -21.74 4.34
CA ILE A 17 -1.80 -20.48 3.85
C ILE A 17 -1.10 -19.29 4.51
N LEU A 18 -1.02 -19.26 5.84
CA LEU A 18 -0.37 -18.19 6.59
C LEU A 18 1.14 -18.10 6.29
N SER A 19 1.81 -19.23 6.07
CA SER A 19 3.23 -19.24 5.69
C SER A 19 3.49 -18.55 4.35
N LEU A 20 2.54 -18.63 3.41
CA LEU A 20 2.61 -17.88 2.15
C LEU A 20 2.23 -16.42 2.35
N LEU A 21 1.11 -16.16 3.02
CA LEU A 21 0.56 -14.80 3.18
C LEU A 21 1.38 -13.91 4.12
N GLY A 22 2.33 -14.48 4.86
CA GLY A 22 3.35 -13.71 5.59
C GLY A 22 4.21 -12.84 4.69
N ASP A 23 4.34 -13.18 3.40
CA ASP A 23 5.01 -12.37 2.39
C ASP A 23 3.99 -11.74 1.41
N THR A 24 3.44 -10.61 1.84
CA THR A 24 2.45 -9.82 1.07
C THR A 24 3.05 -9.16 -0.18
N SER A 25 4.39 -9.15 -0.32
CA SER A 25 5.07 -8.67 -1.52
C SER A 25 5.03 -9.69 -2.66
N ARG A 26 4.77 -10.98 -2.37
CA ARG A 26 4.78 -12.07 -3.37
C ARG A 26 3.46 -12.81 -3.47
N TYR A 27 2.80 -13.09 -2.35
CA TYR A 27 1.58 -13.88 -2.32
C TYR A 27 0.39 -13.01 -1.96
N ALA A 28 -0.69 -13.14 -2.76
CA ALA A 28 -1.92 -12.41 -2.53
C ALA A 28 -3.13 -13.35 -2.70
N ILE A 29 -4.17 -13.12 -1.92
CA ILE A 29 -5.45 -13.81 -2.10
C ILE A 29 -6.16 -13.19 -3.31
N LYS A 30 -6.37 -13.97 -4.37
CA LYS A 30 -7.14 -13.51 -5.54
C LYS A 30 -8.65 -13.70 -5.35
N ARG A 31 -9.06 -14.85 -4.82
CA ARG A 31 -10.45 -15.27 -4.65
C ARG A 31 -10.61 -16.17 -3.43
N ILE A 32 -11.76 -16.06 -2.77
CA ILE A 32 -12.21 -16.98 -1.71
C ILE A 32 -13.53 -17.59 -2.18
N ASN A 33 -13.66 -18.91 -2.11
CA ASN A 33 -14.90 -19.63 -2.44
C ASN A 33 -15.39 -20.41 -1.22
N SER A 34 -16.71 -20.51 -1.06
CA SER A 34 -17.30 -21.37 -0.05
C SER A 34 -17.10 -22.84 -0.41
N ARG A 35 -16.55 -23.63 0.52
CA ARG A 35 -16.46 -25.09 0.40
C ARG A 35 -17.84 -25.75 0.38
N ALA A 36 -18.85 -25.13 0.99
CA ALA A 36 -20.22 -25.63 1.05
C ALA A 36 -21.02 -25.42 -0.25
N GLY A 37 -20.40 -24.91 -1.32
CA GLY A 37 -21.05 -24.75 -2.63
C GLY A 37 -21.87 -23.46 -2.81
N ILE A 38 -21.81 -22.51 -1.86
CA ILE A 38 -22.49 -21.18 -1.96
C ILE A 38 -21.88 -20.29 -3.07
N GLY A 39 -20.72 -20.68 -3.60
CA GLY A 39 -19.98 -19.99 -4.65
C GLY A 39 -18.95 -18.99 -4.11
N PRO A 40 -18.59 -17.95 -4.88
CA PRO A 40 -17.53 -17.01 -4.51
C PRO A 40 -17.96 -16.17 -3.30
N ALA A 41 -17.07 -16.06 -2.32
CA ALA A 41 -17.25 -15.23 -1.13
C ALA A 41 -16.57 -13.87 -1.29
N ALA A 42 -15.34 -13.85 -1.83
CA ALA A 42 -14.61 -12.61 -2.06
C ALA A 42 -13.71 -12.67 -3.31
N VAL A 43 -13.45 -11.51 -3.92
CA VAL A 43 -12.50 -11.34 -5.01
C VAL A 43 -11.72 -10.04 -4.83
N VAL A 44 -10.41 -10.07 -5.10
CA VAL A 44 -9.50 -8.93 -4.91
C VAL A 44 -8.76 -8.62 -6.22
N SER A 45 -8.54 -7.34 -6.53
CA SER A 45 -7.59 -6.95 -7.57
C SER A 45 -6.17 -7.17 -7.05
N THR A 46 -5.31 -7.80 -7.87
CA THR A 46 -3.97 -8.24 -7.43
C THR A 46 -2.90 -7.89 -8.46
N ASP A 47 -3.26 -7.00 -9.36
CA ASP A 47 -2.43 -6.56 -10.47
C ASP A 47 -1.38 -5.60 -9.90
N LYS A 48 -0.10 -5.86 -10.17
CA LYS A 48 0.99 -5.00 -9.69
C LYS A 48 1.51 -4.11 -10.80
N LEU A 49 1.45 -2.80 -10.56
CA LEU A 49 1.88 -1.78 -11.51
C LEU A 49 3.37 -1.85 -11.78
N ASN A 50 4.19 -2.11 -10.75
CA ASN A 50 5.64 -2.21 -10.89
C ASN A 50 6.08 -3.38 -11.78
N MET A 51 5.42 -4.54 -11.67
CA MET A 51 5.68 -5.71 -12.51
C MET A 51 5.26 -5.45 -13.96
N THR A 52 4.18 -4.68 -14.16
CA THR A 52 3.67 -4.32 -15.49
C THR A 52 4.57 -3.28 -16.17
N ALA A 53 5.09 -2.32 -15.41
CA ALA A 53 5.89 -1.21 -15.92
C ALA A 53 7.42 -1.42 -15.88
N GLY A 54 7.90 -2.45 -15.17
CA GLY A 54 9.33 -2.71 -14.93
C GLY A 54 10.04 -1.69 -14.03
N ARG A 55 9.29 -0.75 -13.44
CA ARG A 55 9.78 0.32 -12.55
C ARG A 55 8.64 0.84 -11.67
N TYR A 56 8.96 1.59 -10.63
CA TYR A 56 7.94 2.24 -9.82
C TYR A 56 7.23 3.32 -10.64
N VAL A 57 5.90 3.18 -10.74
CA VAL A 57 5.01 4.14 -11.43
C VAL A 57 3.87 4.65 -10.55
N GLY A 58 3.67 4.05 -9.38
CA GLY A 58 2.56 4.35 -8.47
C GLY A 58 2.34 3.22 -7.47
N LYS A 59 1.35 3.39 -6.59
CA LYS A 59 0.86 2.32 -5.71
C LYS A 59 -0.25 1.56 -6.43
N ASP A 60 -0.43 0.27 -6.11
CA ASP A 60 -1.39 -0.59 -6.80
C ASP A 60 -2.86 -0.28 -6.44
N ASP A 61 -3.10 0.27 -5.24
CA ASP A 61 -4.42 0.70 -4.72
C ASP A 61 -5.55 -0.33 -4.98
N PRO A 62 -5.53 -1.48 -4.28
CA PRO A 62 -6.40 -2.61 -4.59
C PRO A 62 -7.86 -2.37 -4.18
N VAL A 63 -8.77 -3.04 -4.91
CA VAL A 63 -10.20 -3.11 -4.61
C VAL A 63 -10.62 -4.54 -4.29
N CYS A 64 -11.63 -4.69 -3.44
CA CYS A 64 -12.18 -5.99 -3.02
C CYS A 64 -13.71 -5.96 -3.06
N ILE A 65 -14.31 -7.06 -3.52
CA ILE A 65 -15.75 -7.30 -3.43
C ILE A 65 -15.97 -8.52 -2.56
N CYS A 66 -16.79 -8.37 -1.51
CA CYS A 66 -17.21 -9.44 -0.62
C CYS A 66 -18.74 -9.65 -0.71
N ARG A 67 -19.17 -10.91 -0.76
CA ARG A 67 -20.57 -11.32 -0.57
C ARG A 67 -20.76 -11.68 0.90
N CYS A 68 -21.81 -11.16 1.51
CA CYS A 68 -22.06 -11.33 2.94
C CYS A 68 -23.32 -12.15 3.20
N GLN A 69 -23.44 -12.68 4.43
CA GLN A 69 -24.62 -13.38 4.96
C GLN A 69 -24.93 -14.73 4.30
N SER A 70 -25.99 -15.39 4.76
CA SER A 70 -26.55 -16.63 4.18
C SER A 70 -25.51 -17.76 4.02
N GLY A 71 -24.70 -17.98 5.06
CA GLY A 71 -23.62 -18.97 5.08
C GLY A 71 -22.26 -18.43 4.61
N LEU A 72 -22.19 -17.16 4.21
CA LEU A 72 -20.95 -16.38 4.10
C LEU A 72 -20.80 -15.47 5.33
N PRO A 73 -19.60 -14.92 5.62
CA PRO A 73 -19.42 -14.01 6.74
C PRO A 73 -20.42 -12.86 6.71
N SER A 74 -20.91 -12.48 7.89
CA SER A 74 -21.74 -11.30 8.07
C SER A 74 -20.96 -10.02 7.80
N VAL A 75 -21.67 -8.91 7.62
CA VAL A 75 -21.04 -7.58 7.50
C VAL A 75 -20.13 -7.31 8.70
N GLY A 76 -20.60 -7.60 9.92
CA GLY A 76 -19.82 -7.41 11.14
C GLY A 76 -18.56 -8.28 11.20
N GLU A 77 -18.61 -9.51 10.68
CA GLU A 77 -17.43 -10.38 10.62
C GLU A 77 -16.39 -9.91 9.61
N TYR A 78 -16.82 -9.28 8.51
CA TYR A 78 -15.89 -8.65 7.56
C TYR A 78 -15.27 -7.35 8.10
N THR A 79 -16.01 -6.58 8.90
CA THR A 79 -15.56 -5.26 9.38
C THR A 79 -14.79 -5.32 10.70
N GLN A 80 -15.06 -6.32 11.57
CA GLN A 80 -14.37 -6.47 12.86
C GLN A 80 -12.83 -6.50 12.78
N PRO A 81 -12.16 -7.06 11.74
CA PRO A 81 -10.70 -7.08 11.69
C PRO A 81 -10.11 -5.67 11.60
N PHE A 82 -10.81 -4.74 10.94
CA PHE A 82 -10.38 -3.35 10.80
C PHE A 82 -10.59 -2.51 12.07
N LEU A 83 -11.37 -3.02 13.03
CA LEU A 83 -11.50 -2.43 14.36
C LEU A 83 -10.46 -3.02 15.33
N ASN A 84 -10.34 -4.35 15.33
CA ASN A 84 -9.58 -5.10 16.33
C ASN A 84 -8.08 -5.21 16.01
N SER A 85 -7.66 -4.91 14.78
CA SER A 85 -6.27 -5.03 14.34
C SER A 85 -5.73 -3.71 13.78
N THR A 86 -4.51 -3.35 14.15
CA THR A 86 -3.76 -2.27 13.48
C THR A 86 -2.86 -2.89 12.43
N MET A 87 -3.39 -3.05 11.21
CA MET A 87 -2.68 -3.70 10.11
C MET A 87 -1.70 -2.74 9.46
N LEU A 88 -0.41 -3.10 9.45
CA LEU A 88 0.63 -2.39 8.71
C LEU A 88 0.69 -2.91 7.28
N VAL A 89 0.76 -1.98 6.32
CA VAL A 89 0.73 -2.28 4.88
C VAL A 89 1.78 -1.49 4.12
N ALA A 90 2.25 -2.10 3.03
CA ALA A 90 3.19 -1.52 2.09
C ALA A 90 2.52 -0.52 1.15
N GLY A 91 3.29 0.48 0.73
CA GLY A 91 2.84 1.53 -0.18
C GLY A 91 3.20 2.90 0.39
N TRP A 92 2.19 3.57 0.96
CA TRP A 92 2.28 4.90 1.56
C TRP A 92 3.16 5.87 0.73
N MET A 93 3.98 6.72 1.35
CA MET A 93 4.85 7.66 0.63
C MET A 93 5.71 6.95 -0.42
N ARG A 94 5.57 7.38 -1.68
CA ARG A 94 6.32 6.90 -2.86
C ARG A 94 6.31 5.37 -3.05
N GLY A 95 5.33 4.67 -2.50
CA GLY A 95 5.29 3.20 -2.60
C GLY A 95 6.51 2.54 -1.96
N SER A 96 7.08 3.16 -0.93
CA SER A 96 8.38 2.80 -0.36
C SER A 96 8.35 2.70 1.17
N HIS A 97 7.18 2.85 1.79
CA HIS A 97 7.03 2.88 3.24
C HIS A 97 5.94 1.94 3.73
N ILE A 98 6.03 1.61 5.02
CA ILE A 98 5.02 0.87 5.76
C ILE A 98 4.20 1.85 6.60
N GLY A 99 2.88 1.82 6.42
CA GLY A 99 1.92 2.61 7.20
C GLY A 99 0.74 1.76 7.67
N ALA A 100 -0.02 2.24 8.65
CA ALA A 100 -1.20 1.51 9.12
C ALA A 100 -2.42 1.81 8.23
N PHE A 101 -3.25 0.79 7.97
CA PHE A 101 -4.56 1.03 7.36
C PHE A 101 -5.39 1.96 8.25
N TYR A 102 -6.00 2.95 7.61
CA TYR A 102 -6.88 3.94 8.23
C TYR A 102 -8.30 3.75 7.70
N PRO A 103 -9.22 3.15 8.48
CA PRO A 103 -10.61 2.99 8.08
C PRO A 103 -11.34 4.33 8.11
N CYS A 104 -11.88 4.76 6.97
CA CYS A 104 -12.57 6.04 6.83
C CYS A 104 -13.69 6.00 5.81
N SER A 105 -14.50 7.06 5.82
CA SER A 105 -15.44 7.35 4.76
C SER A 105 -14.72 7.70 3.46
N PRO A 106 -15.40 7.58 2.30
CA PRO A 106 -14.89 8.13 1.05
C PRO A 106 -14.57 9.62 1.12
N GLU A 107 -15.40 10.39 1.83
CA GLU A 107 -15.22 11.84 1.99
C GLU A 107 -13.96 12.18 2.79
N ASP A 108 -13.62 11.36 3.79
CA ASP A 108 -12.41 11.50 4.62
C ASP A 108 -11.21 10.71 4.07
N SER A 109 -11.32 10.18 2.84
CA SER A 109 -10.21 9.51 2.16
C SER A 109 -9.26 10.52 1.51
N ASP A 110 -8.66 11.39 2.34
CA ASP A 110 -7.82 12.52 1.97
C ASP A 110 -6.35 12.30 2.39
N PRO A 111 -5.55 11.51 1.66
CA PRO A 111 -4.16 11.24 2.06
C PRO A 111 -3.31 12.52 2.03
N THR A 112 -2.95 13.04 3.22
CA THR A 112 -2.21 14.31 3.38
C THR A 112 -0.92 14.12 4.17
N TYR A 113 -1.00 13.54 5.37
CA TYR A 113 0.17 13.28 6.20
C TYR A 113 1.07 12.23 5.55
N TYR A 114 2.17 12.71 4.96
CA TYR A 114 3.15 11.87 4.24
C TYR A 114 2.50 11.04 3.12
N ASP A 115 1.57 11.64 2.37
CA ASP A 115 0.75 11.00 1.33
C ASP A 115 -0.08 9.81 1.85
N GLY A 116 -0.60 9.92 3.08
CA GLY A 116 -1.44 8.91 3.72
C GLY A 116 -1.92 9.32 5.12
N PRO A 117 -1.94 8.40 6.11
CA PRO A 117 -1.65 6.96 6.01
C PRO A 117 -2.53 6.22 4.98
N PRO A 118 -2.20 4.96 4.61
CA PRO A 118 -3.01 4.18 3.68
C PRO A 118 -4.49 4.13 4.08
N ARG A 119 -5.39 4.66 3.24
CA ARG A 119 -6.83 4.73 3.52
C ARG A 119 -7.52 3.45 3.07
N VAL A 120 -8.57 3.05 3.78
CA VAL A 120 -9.46 1.96 3.38
C VAL A 120 -10.92 2.37 3.65
N CYS A 121 -11.76 2.25 2.62
CA CYS A 121 -13.19 2.51 2.70
C CYS A 121 -13.97 1.20 2.56
N CYS A 122 -15.14 1.11 3.20
CA CYS A 122 -16.00 -0.07 3.13
C CYS A 122 -17.44 0.34 2.84
N LEU A 123 -17.90 0.02 1.63
CA LEU A 123 -19.19 0.45 1.09
C LEU A 123 -20.12 -0.74 0.92
N GLY A 124 -21.34 -0.61 1.46
CA GLY A 124 -22.37 -1.64 1.44
C GLY A 124 -23.46 -1.36 0.41
N PHE A 125 -23.87 -2.43 -0.26
CA PHE A 125 -25.01 -2.45 -1.18
C PHE A 125 -25.81 -3.74 -1.00
N GLN A 126 -27.10 -3.68 -1.31
CA GLN A 126 -27.91 -4.85 -1.61
C GLN A 126 -28.01 -5.03 -3.13
N LEU A 127 -28.06 -6.27 -3.60
CA LEU A 127 -28.25 -6.57 -5.02
C LEU A 127 -29.67 -7.09 -5.22
N ASN A 128 -30.46 -6.41 -6.06
CA ASN A 128 -31.80 -6.84 -6.42
C ASN A 128 -31.96 -6.80 -7.94
N ASN A 129 -32.19 -7.97 -8.56
CA ASN A 129 -32.37 -8.12 -10.01
C ASN A 129 -31.28 -7.41 -10.84
N GLY A 130 -30.02 -7.55 -10.43
CA GLY A 130 -28.85 -6.96 -11.12
C GLY A 130 -28.63 -5.47 -10.85
N LYS A 131 -29.42 -4.84 -9.97
CA LYS A 131 -29.27 -3.44 -9.58
C LYS A 131 -28.69 -3.31 -8.17
N LEU A 132 -27.76 -2.38 -8.00
CA LEU A 132 -27.24 -2.00 -6.68
C LEU A 132 -28.26 -1.11 -5.99
N GLN A 133 -28.62 -1.47 -4.77
CA GLN A 133 -29.47 -0.70 -3.87
C GLN A 133 -28.63 -0.26 -2.68
N GLY A 134 -28.54 1.05 -2.48
CA GLY A 134 -27.94 1.70 -1.32
C GLY A 134 -29.01 2.21 -0.35
N LEU A 135 -28.73 3.35 0.28
CA LEU A 135 -29.57 4.05 1.26
C LEU A 135 -30.73 4.84 0.63
N GLU A 136 -30.74 4.98 -0.70
CA GLU A 136 -31.74 5.75 -1.42
C GLU A 136 -33.17 5.18 -1.27
N PRO A 137 -34.21 6.04 -1.27
CA PRO A 137 -35.60 5.60 -1.14
C PRO A 137 -36.07 4.81 -2.37
N TYR A 138 -37.16 4.06 -2.21
CA TYR A 138 -37.80 3.34 -3.31
C TYR A 138 -38.16 4.31 -4.45
N GLY A 139 -37.67 4.01 -5.66
CA GLY A 139 -37.91 4.83 -6.85
C GLY A 139 -36.86 5.91 -7.14
N ALA A 140 -35.72 5.91 -6.43
CA ALA A 140 -34.58 6.78 -6.76
C ALA A 140 -34.14 6.61 -8.22
N LYS A 141 -33.64 7.70 -8.83
CA LYS A 141 -33.21 7.65 -10.23
C LYS A 141 -31.89 6.89 -10.34
N ASN A 142 -31.66 6.30 -11.52
CA ASN A 142 -30.37 5.66 -11.83
C ASN A 142 -29.22 6.67 -11.58
N GLY A 143 -28.24 6.28 -10.78
CA GLY A 143 -27.07 7.10 -10.46
C GLY A 143 -27.16 7.89 -9.14
N GLU A 144 -28.29 7.87 -8.44
CA GLU A 144 -28.45 8.47 -7.10
C GLU A 144 -28.10 7.50 -5.95
N HIS A 145 -27.44 6.38 -6.25
CA HIS A 145 -27.19 5.32 -5.28
C HIS A 145 -26.17 5.76 -4.23
N ILE A 146 -26.63 5.90 -2.98
CA ILE A 146 -25.77 6.28 -1.85
C ILE A 146 -25.41 4.99 -1.10
N PRO A 147 -24.15 4.53 -1.12
CA PRO A 147 -23.77 3.33 -0.38
C PRO A 147 -23.96 3.50 1.13
N VAL A 148 -24.11 2.37 1.82
CA VAL A 148 -23.89 2.35 3.26
C VAL A 148 -22.39 2.48 3.53
N ASP A 149 -21.96 3.52 4.20
CA ASP A 149 -20.57 3.63 4.67
C ASP A 149 -20.40 2.96 6.03
N PHE A 150 -19.69 1.82 6.05
CA PHE A 150 -19.45 1.07 7.27
C PHE A 150 -18.31 1.64 8.12
N PHE A 151 -17.36 2.39 7.53
CA PHE A 151 -16.18 2.90 8.23
C PHE A 151 -16.26 4.39 8.59
N GLY A 152 -17.19 5.15 8.00
CA GLY A 152 -17.46 6.55 8.35
C GLY A 152 -18.13 6.77 9.71
N THR A 153 -18.54 5.70 10.41
CA THR A 153 -19.18 5.82 11.73
C THR A 153 -18.16 6.03 12.85
N SER A 154 -18.60 6.55 13.99
CA SER A 154 -17.77 6.73 15.19
C SER A 154 -17.28 5.41 15.80
N THR A 155 -17.90 4.28 15.44
CA THR A 155 -17.46 2.94 15.86
C THR A 155 -15.98 2.68 15.52
N PHE A 156 -15.48 3.26 14.42
CA PHE A 156 -14.09 3.09 13.98
C PHE A 156 -13.12 4.19 14.45
N ASP A 157 -13.55 5.10 15.34
CA ASP A 157 -12.69 6.19 15.85
C ASP A 157 -11.45 5.67 16.60
N GLU A 158 -11.58 4.56 17.33
CA GLU A 158 -10.42 3.96 17.99
C GLU A 158 -9.43 3.36 16.98
N ALA A 159 -9.93 2.67 15.95
CA ALA A 159 -9.09 2.14 14.88
C ALA A 159 -8.32 3.26 14.16
N ARG A 160 -8.99 4.38 13.85
CA ARG A 160 -8.35 5.57 13.27
C ARG A 160 -7.25 6.13 14.17
N ARG A 161 -7.52 6.29 15.48
CA ARG A 161 -6.52 6.75 16.46
C ARG A 161 -5.33 5.80 16.54
N ASN A 162 -5.56 4.49 16.51
CA ASN A 162 -4.51 3.48 16.53
C ASN A 162 -3.68 3.50 15.24
N ALA A 163 -4.32 3.66 14.08
CA ALA A 163 -3.64 3.80 12.79
C ALA A 163 -2.70 5.02 12.77
N ILE A 164 -3.13 6.16 13.32
CA ILE A 164 -2.29 7.36 13.42
C ILE A 164 -1.12 7.13 14.39
N ARG A 165 -1.35 6.52 15.55
CA ARG A 165 -0.28 6.20 16.52
C ARG A 165 0.77 5.29 15.90
N ALA A 166 0.34 4.19 15.26
CA ALA A 166 1.24 3.25 14.60
C ALA A 166 2.01 3.92 13.46
N SER A 167 1.33 4.70 12.62
CA SER A 167 1.96 5.42 11.51
C SER A 167 3.01 6.43 12.01
N LYS A 168 2.74 7.14 13.12
CA LYS A 168 3.74 8.03 13.75
C LYS A 168 4.95 7.25 14.28
N PHE A 169 4.72 6.08 14.88
CA PHE A 169 5.81 5.21 15.35
C PHE A 169 6.67 4.70 14.19
N MET A 170 6.07 4.28 13.07
CA MET A 170 6.82 3.89 11.88
C MET A 170 7.67 5.06 11.38
N ARG A 171 7.09 6.26 11.30
CA ARG A 171 7.81 7.47 10.87
C ARG A 171 8.97 7.86 11.77
N SER A 172 8.92 7.55 13.07
CA SER A 172 10.05 7.87 13.97
C SER A 172 11.29 7.02 13.70
N GLN A 173 11.17 5.92 12.92
CA GLN A 173 12.32 5.13 12.49
C GLN A 173 13.07 5.77 11.30
N GLY A 174 12.53 6.82 10.67
CA GLY A 174 13.17 7.44 9.51
C GLY A 174 13.21 6.51 8.29
N PRO A 175 14.27 6.57 7.47
CA PRO A 175 14.43 5.77 6.24
C PRO A 175 15.06 4.40 6.51
N PHE A 176 14.80 3.80 7.67
CA PHE A 176 15.34 2.50 8.06
C PHE A 176 14.24 1.45 8.12
N VAL A 177 14.58 0.20 7.78
CA VAL A 177 13.67 -0.94 7.95
C VAL A 177 13.34 -1.08 9.44
N PRO A 178 12.06 -1.26 9.84
CA PRO A 178 10.92 -1.64 9.01
C PRO A 178 10.04 -0.48 8.48
N SER A 179 10.42 0.79 8.67
CA SER A 179 9.64 1.94 8.18
C SER A 179 9.62 2.06 6.65
N ILE A 180 10.71 1.65 6.01
CA ILE A 180 10.80 1.50 4.55
C ILE A 180 10.62 0.04 4.12
N LEU A 181 10.27 -0.18 2.86
CA LEU A 181 10.13 -1.53 2.29
C LEU A 181 11.48 -2.28 2.22
N GLY A 182 11.37 -3.61 2.08
CA GLY A 182 12.51 -4.49 1.87
C GLY A 182 13.25 -4.20 0.57
N ALA A 183 14.48 -4.71 0.45
CA ALA A 183 15.35 -4.41 -0.70
C ALA A 183 14.73 -4.81 -2.05
N GLU A 184 13.98 -5.91 -2.11
CA GLU A 184 13.33 -6.41 -3.32
C GLU A 184 12.26 -5.44 -3.84
N GLU A 185 11.38 -4.94 -2.97
CA GLU A 185 10.36 -3.98 -3.37
C GLU A 185 10.98 -2.61 -3.70
N MET A 186 12.09 -2.26 -3.05
CA MET A 186 12.86 -1.05 -3.32
C MET A 186 13.66 -1.11 -4.63
N GLU A 187 13.75 -2.27 -5.30
CA GLU A 187 14.42 -2.43 -6.60
C GLU A 187 13.77 -1.58 -7.71
N TYR A 188 12.49 -1.27 -7.55
CA TYR A 188 11.75 -0.46 -8.51
C TYR A 188 11.93 1.06 -8.29
N THR A 189 12.70 1.48 -7.27
CA THR A 189 12.94 2.88 -6.91
C THR A 189 14.26 3.40 -7.48
N SER A 190 14.75 4.56 -6.99
CA SER A 190 16.08 5.10 -7.34
C SER A 190 17.25 4.43 -6.60
N ARG A 191 16.98 3.52 -5.65
CA ARG A 191 18.01 2.82 -4.87
C ARG A 191 19.04 2.05 -5.74
N PRO A 192 18.65 1.36 -6.83
CA PRO A 192 19.62 0.68 -7.70
C PRO A 192 20.63 1.64 -8.34
N ASP A 193 20.22 2.86 -8.68
CA ASP A 193 21.12 3.82 -9.33
C ASP A 193 22.17 4.35 -8.35
N VAL A 194 21.77 4.59 -7.09
CA VAL A 194 22.72 4.92 -6.00
C VAL A 194 23.71 3.77 -5.79
N LEU A 195 23.24 2.52 -5.80
CA LEU A 195 24.10 1.36 -5.64
C LEU A 195 25.10 1.23 -6.81
N LYS A 196 24.67 1.46 -8.05
CA LYS A 196 25.55 1.48 -9.23
C LYS A 196 26.65 2.54 -9.09
N GLU A 197 26.34 3.75 -8.64
CA GLU A 197 27.33 4.82 -8.42
C GLU A 197 28.37 4.42 -7.36
N LEU A 198 27.91 3.83 -6.26
CA LEU A 198 28.75 3.47 -5.12
C LEU A 198 29.52 2.16 -5.31
N THR A 199 29.12 1.29 -6.26
CA THR A 199 29.73 -0.04 -6.49
C THR A 199 31.25 0.07 -6.64
N SER A 200 31.73 1.03 -7.43
CA SER A 200 33.16 1.27 -7.65
C SER A 200 33.93 1.77 -6.42
N ARG A 201 33.24 2.20 -5.37
CA ARG A 201 33.82 2.74 -4.13
C ARG A 201 33.88 1.72 -3.00
N PHE A 202 33.22 0.57 -3.14
CA PHE A 202 33.35 -0.51 -2.17
C PHE A 202 34.74 -1.13 -2.28
N VAL A 203 35.38 -1.29 -1.13
CA VAL A 203 36.69 -1.94 -0.99
C VAL A 203 36.52 -3.17 -0.11
N SER A 204 37.37 -4.18 -0.33
CA SER A 204 37.38 -5.35 0.56
C SER A 204 37.76 -4.93 1.98
N LEU A 205 37.10 -5.51 2.97
CA LEU A 205 37.45 -5.32 4.39
C LEU A 205 38.81 -5.95 4.73
N ASP A 206 39.24 -6.95 3.96
CA ASP A 206 40.49 -7.67 4.15
C ASP A 206 41.69 -6.98 3.46
N GLU A 207 41.44 -5.96 2.63
CA GLU A 207 42.48 -5.17 2.02
C GLU A 207 42.95 -4.04 2.95
N LYS A 208 44.26 -3.99 3.25
CA LYS A 208 44.86 -2.86 4.02
C LYS A 208 44.51 -1.52 3.35
N PRO A 209 44.11 -0.49 4.11
CA PRO A 209 43.60 0.74 3.54
C PRO A 209 44.66 1.41 2.64
N LYS A 210 44.39 1.48 1.34
CA LYS A 210 45.15 2.33 0.41
C LYS A 210 44.85 3.79 0.75
N LYS A 211 45.89 4.61 0.99
CA LYS A 211 45.78 6.06 1.29
C LYS A 211 44.77 6.70 0.34
N ALA A 212 43.67 7.21 0.88
CA ALA A 212 42.59 7.81 0.10
C ALA A 212 43.13 8.97 -0.75
N ALA A 213 43.04 8.85 -2.08
CA ALA A 213 43.30 9.96 -2.98
C ALA A 213 42.18 11.00 -2.81
N ALA A 214 42.50 12.13 -2.19
CA ALA A 214 41.59 13.26 -2.06
C ALA A 214 41.14 13.72 -3.45
N LYS A 215 39.84 13.57 -3.78
CA LYS A 215 39.26 14.18 -4.98
C LYS A 215 39.36 15.70 -4.83
N LYS A 216 40.16 16.35 -5.68
CA LYS A 216 40.22 17.82 -5.79
C LYS A 216 38.81 18.35 -6.09
N ALA A 217 38.35 19.31 -5.30
CA ALA A 217 37.11 20.04 -5.52
C ALA A 217 37.12 20.70 -6.92
N PRO A 218 35.97 20.78 -7.61
CA PRO A 218 35.91 21.44 -8.92
C PRO A 218 36.23 22.92 -8.78
N ALA A 219 37.11 23.43 -9.65
CA ALA A 219 37.54 24.82 -9.65
C ALA A 219 36.34 25.76 -9.87
N LYS A 220 36.17 26.75 -8.99
CA LYS A 220 35.23 27.87 -9.18
C LYS A 220 35.61 28.62 -10.46
N LYS A 221 34.74 28.62 -11.47
CA LYS A 221 34.87 29.52 -12.63
C LYS A 221 34.54 30.95 -12.18
N THR A 222 35.56 31.80 -12.11
CA THR A 222 35.42 33.24 -11.93
C THR A 222 34.85 33.84 -13.22
N VAL A 223 33.60 34.31 -13.18
CA VAL A 223 33.03 35.12 -14.27
C VAL A 223 33.43 36.57 -14.01
N SER A 224 34.34 37.09 -14.83
CA SER A 224 34.67 38.53 -14.82
C SER A 224 33.55 39.31 -15.51
N LYS A 225 32.77 40.06 -14.72
CA LYS A 225 31.89 41.11 -15.27
C LYS A 225 32.75 42.35 -15.52
N LYS A 226 33.20 42.56 -16.76
CA LYS A 226 33.63 43.90 -17.22
C LYS A 226 32.36 44.76 -17.36
N LYS A 227 32.18 45.72 -16.45
CA LYS A 227 31.30 46.88 -16.65
C LYS A 227 31.88 47.71 -17.81
N LYS A 228 31.12 47.86 -18.90
CA LYS A 228 31.27 49.00 -19.81
C LYS A 228 30.27 50.07 -19.38
N VAL A 229 30.79 51.28 -19.23
CA VAL A 229 30.07 52.52 -18.97
C VAL A 229 30.20 53.34 -20.25
N GLU A 230 29.07 53.75 -20.82
CA GLU A 230 28.83 54.80 -21.85
C GLU A 230 27.44 55.32 -21.40
N VAL A 231 27.22 56.54 -20.88
CA VAL A 231 27.47 57.93 -21.34
C VAL A 231 26.96 58.16 -22.77
N GLU A 232 25.65 58.26 -22.93
CA GLU A 232 24.88 59.52 -23.13
C GLU A 232 23.39 59.26 -22.83
#